data_AF-A2HIH1-F1
#
_entry.id   AF-A2HIH1-F1
#
_cell.length_a   1.000
_cell.length_b   1.000
_cell.length_c   1.000
_cell.angle_alpha   90.00
_cell.angle_beta   90.00
_cell.angle_gamma   90.00
#
_symmetry.space_group_name_H-M   'P 1'
#
loop_
_entity.id
_entity.type
_entity.pdbx_description
1 polymer ?
#
loop_
_entity_poly.entity_id
_entity_poly.type
_entity_poly.pdbx_seq_one_letter_code
_entity_poly.pdbx_strand_id
1 'polypeptide(L)'
;MTEVKGTPIIKGSRTMQITGLYKGRAIIIKDSYSVINKKLKLFPAMFNLQTGPKEVFPYNYYSSTLLANDNRTGVISEACKFIQDADTFMKNIDSIKGCRIDENHFDLEKYSTFYCKQDVRILREGFVKFRNDLLKEFDLNVYDYVSICSIANKLFENRVYFPNGNLYDLSNKPREFISRCIQGGRCMLSDNMKQKSEKKLIADFDAVSLYPSAIARLYTLEGFQKY
;
A
#
# COMPACT_ATOMS: atom_id res chain seq x y z
N MET A 1 -25.28 22.89 -7.21
CA MET A 1 -23.88 22.68 -6.77
C MET A 1 -23.87 21.48 -5.84
N THR A 2 -23.11 20.44 -6.17
CA THR A 2 -22.99 19.24 -5.32
C THR A 2 -21.96 19.55 -4.24
N GLU A 3 -22.41 19.77 -3.02
CA GLU A 3 -21.56 20.21 -1.92
C GLU A 3 -20.81 19.00 -1.34
N VAL A 4 -19.52 18.85 -1.68
CA VAL A 4 -18.64 17.88 -1.01
C VAL A 4 -18.26 18.47 0.35
N LYS A 5 -19.14 18.28 1.35
CA LYS A 5 -18.86 18.60 2.76
C LYS A 5 -18.11 17.42 3.38
N GLY A 6 -16.83 17.61 3.73
CA GLY A 6 -15.98 16.54 4.20
C GLY A 6 -14.75 17.00 4.97
N THR A 7 -14.45 16.37 6.10
CA THR A 7 -13.17 16.55 6.80
C THR A 7 -12.19 15.48 6.31
N PRO A 8 -11.10 15.85 5.61
CA PRO A 8 -10.10 14.88 5.21
C PRO A 8 -9.26 14.44 6.42
N ILE A 9 -8.91 13.15 6.47
CA ILE A 9 -7.92 12.63 7.40
C ILE A 9 -6.57 12.65 6.66
N ILE A 10 -5.65 13.48 7.13
CA ILE A 10 -4.35 13.73 6.48
C ILE A 10 -3.22 13.35 7.45
N LYS A 11 -2.20 12.63 6.95
CA LYS A 11 -0.96 12.33 7.66
C LYS A 11 0.24 12.83 6.84
N GLY A 12 0.83 13.93 7.29
CA GLY A 12 1.88 14.62 6.52
C GLY A 12 1.32 15.12 5.18
N SER A 13 1.92 14.70 4.07
CA SER A 13 1.46 15.03 2.71
C SER A 13 0.44 14.04 2.13
N ARG A 14 0.03 13.01 2.88
CA ARG A 14 -0.87 11.94 2.37
C ARG A 14 -2.28 12.09 2.91
N THR A 15 -3.26 12.11 2.00
CA THR A 15 -4.68 12.01 2.34
C THR A 15 -5.08 10.55 2.51
N MET A 16 -5.46 10.17 3.73
CA MET A 16 -5.79 8.78 4.07
C MET A 16 -7.27 8.48 3.85
N GLN A 17 -8.14 9.44 4.15
CA GLN A 17 -9.59 9.29 3.95
C GLN A 17 -10.23 10.64 3.65
N ILE A 18 -11.21 10.63 2.75
CA ILE A 18 -12.12 11.74 2.51
C ILE A 18 -13.54 11.19 2.64
N THR A 19 -14.36 11.85 3.44
CA THR A 19 -15.79 11.57 3.53
C THR A 19 -16.54 12.71 2.88
N GLY A 20 -17.61 12.44 2.14
CA GLY A 20 -18.44 13.46 1.52
C GLY A 20 -19.89 13.00 1.33
N LEU A 21 -20.76 13.94 0.96
CA LEU A 21 -22.13 13.65 0.54
C LEU A 21 -22.27 13.89 -0.95
N TYR A 22 -22.82 12.91 -1.67
CA TYR A 22 -23.11 13.02 -3.10
C TYR A 22 -24.50 12.48 -3.37
N LYS A 23 -25.39 13.33 -3.92
CA LYS A 23 -26.79 12.99 -4.21
C LYS A 23 -27.50 12.32 -3.02
N GLY A 24 -27.31 12.87 -1.81
CA GLY A 24 -27.90 12.35 -0.57
C GLY A 24 -27.27 11.06 -0.03
N ARG A 25 -26.20 10.55 -0.65
CA ARG A 25 -25.47 9.36 -0.18
C ARG A 25 -24.11 9.73 0.40
N ALA A 26 -23.74 9.11 1.51
CA ALA A 26 -22.40 9.21 2.05
C ALA A 26 -21.42 8.45 1.15
N ILE A 27 -20.35 9.13 0.74
CA ILE A 27 -19.21 8.55 0.01
C ILE A 27 -18.00 8.63 0.92
N ILE A 28 -17.27 7.52 1.01
CA ILE A 28 -16.00 7.44 1.72
C ILE A 28 -14.94 6.96 0.74
N ILE A 29 -13.92 7.78 0.51
CA ILE A 29 -12.75 7.46 -0.30
C ILE A 29 -11.60 7.21 0.66
N LYS A 30 -10.97 6.05 0.58
CA LYS A 30 -9.82 5.67 1.42
C LYS A 30 -8.61 5.35 0.57
N ASP A 31 -7.44 5.75 1.03
CA ASP A 31 -6.17 5.33 0.44
C ASP A 31 -5.88 3.88 0.82
N SER A 32 -5.97 2.95 -0.13
CA SER A 32 -5.66 1.53 0.11
C SER A 32 -4.22 1.32 0.58
N TYR A 33 -3.28 2.21 0.22
CA TYR A 33 -1.87 2.10 0.60
C TYR A 33 -1.62 2.36 2.08
N SER A 34 -2.52 3.09 2.74
CA SER A 34 -2.52 3.27 4.21
C SER A 34 -2.85 1.99 4.98
N VAL A 35 -3.49 1.02 4.31
CA VAL A 35 -3.87 -0.28 4.86
C VAL A 35 -2.91 -1.37 4.37
N ILE A 36 -2.62 -1.42 3.07
CA ILE A 36 -1.71 -2.41 2.47
C ILE A 36 -0.56 -1.64 1.82
N ASN A 37 0.50 -1.40 2.61
CA ASN A 37 1.68 -0.65 2.19
C ASN A 37 2.62 -1.49 1.30
N LYS A 38 2.13 -1.94 0.15
CA LYS A 38 2.88 -2.72 -0.85
C LYS A 38 2.54 -2.26 -2.26
N LYS A 39 3.49 -2.45 -3.19
CA LYS A 39 3.26 -2.16 -4.61
C LYS A 39 2.23 -3.13 -5.16
N LEU A 40 1.29 -2.64 -5.99
CA LEU A 40 0.22 -3.44 -6.57
C LEU A 40 0.73 -4.67 -7.34
N LYS A 41 1.88 -4.56 -8.02
CA LYS A 41 2.52 -5.69 -8.73
C LYS A 41 2.84 -6.90 -7.85
N LEU A 42 2.93 -6.72 -6.52
CA LEU A 42 3.22 -7.79 -5.57
C LEU A 42 1.95 -8.49 -5.06
N PHE A 43 0.77 -7.91 -5.29
CA PHE A 43 -0.49 -8.43 -4.74
C PHE A 43 -0.81 -9.85 -5.25
N PRO A 44 -0.63 -10.18 -6.55
CA PRO A 44 -0.91 -11.53 -7.02
C PRO A 44 -0.11 -12.60 -6.27
N ALA A 45 1.19 -12.39 -6.08
CA ALA A 45 2.03 -13.32 -5.33
C ALA A 45 1.73 -13.29 -3.81
N MET A 46 1.55 -12.11 -3.24
CA MET A 46 1.33 -11.93 -1.79
C MET A 46 0.01 -12.53 -1.30
N PHE A 47 -1.04 -12.47 -2.12
CA PHE A 47 -2.38 -12.99 -1.79
C PHE A 47 -2.73 -14.27 -2.55
N ASN A 48 -1.80 -14.82 -3.33
CA ASN A 48 -2.00 -15.98 -4.19
C ASN A 48 -3.23 -15.84 -5.12
N LEU A 49 -3.36 -14.68 -5.78
CA LEU A 49 -4.51 -14.35 -6.63
C LEU A 49 -4.41 -15.03 -8.00
N GLN A 50 -5.57 -15.41 -8.55
CA GLN A 50 -5.69 -15.98 -9.89
C GLN A 50 -5.91 -14.90 -10.98
N THR A 51 -5.66 -13.63 -10.65
CA THR A 51 -5.88 -12.48 -11.56
C THR A 51 -4.88 -12.38 -12.70
N GLY A 52 -3.76 -13.11 -12.64
CA GLY A 52 -2.59 -12.85 -13.46
C GLY A 52 -1.73 -11.70 -12.91
N PRO A 53 -0.56 -11.43 -13.53
CA PRO A 53 0.34 -10.36 -13.11
C PRO A 53 -0.22 -8.97 -13.41
N LYS A 54 0.47 -7.95 -12.90
CA LYS A 54 0.25 -6.56 -13.33
C LYS A 54 0.90 -6.35 -14.69
N GLU A 55 0.19 -5.65 -15.57
CA GLU A 55 0.60 -5.44 -16.96
C GLU A 55 1.65 -4.34 -17.13
N VAL A 56 2.21 -4.26 -18.34
CA VAL A 56 3.17 -3.23 -18.76
C VAL A 56 2.41 -2.01 -19.30
N PHE A 57 2.89 -0.79 -19.00
CA PHE A 57 2.30 0.45 -19.52
C PHE A 57 3.37 1.51 -19.85
N PRO A 58 3.40 2.04 -21.08
CA PRO A 58 4.37 3.05 -21.50
C PRO A 58 3.94 4.46 -21.05
N TYR A 59 4.09 4.78 -19.76
CA TYR A 59 3.58 6.05 -19.18
C TYR A 59 4.04 7.31 -19.92
N ASN A 60 5.32 7.38 -20.28
CA ASN A 60 5.90 8.57 -20.93
C ASN A 60 5.52 8.70 -22.41
N TYR A 61 4.91 7.67 -22.99
CA TYR A 61 4.39 7.70 -24.36
C TYR A 61 3.03 8.40 -24.43
N TYR A 62 2.20 8.25 -23.39
CA TYR A 62 0.87 8.84 -23.34
C TYR A 62 0.97 10.33 -22.97
N SER A 63 0.87 11.21 -23.98
CA SER A 63 0.82 12.66 -23.80
C SER A 63 -0.58 13.22 -24.05
N SER A 64 -0.86 14.41 -23.52
CA SER A 64 -2.10 15.14 -23.79
C SER A 64 -2.30 15.42 -25.28
N THR A 65 -1.21 15.72 -26.01
CA THR A 65 -1.24 15.95 -27.46
C THR A 65 -1.60 14.68 -28.23
N LEU A 66 -1.05 13.54 -27.83
CA LEU A 66 -1.33 12.25 -28.47
C LEU A 66 -2.79 11.83 -28.25
N LEU A 67 -3.33 12.05 -27.04
CA LEU A 67 -4.70 11.71 -26.70
C LEU A 67 -5.74 12.68 -27.27
N ALA A 68 -5.34 13.90 -27.63
CA ALA A 68 -6.20 14.90 -28.25
C ALA A 68 -6.44 14.66 -29.75
N ASN A 69 -5.66 13.78 -30.40
CA ASN A 69 -5.89 13.40 -31.79
C ASN A 69 -7.09 12.45 -31.91
N ASP A 70 -7.98 12.72 -32.87
CA ASP A 70 -9.26 12.02 -33.05
C ASP A 70 -9.14 10.51 -33.27
N ASN A 71 -7.99 10.03 -33.77
CA ASN A 71 -7.82 8.62 -34.13
C ASN A 71 -7.34 7.72 -32.98
N ARG A 72 -6.87 8.29 -31.85
CA ARG A 72 -6.38 7.54 -30.66
C ARG A 72 -5.42 6.39 -30.98
N THR A 73 -4.66 6.53 -32.07
CA THR A 73 -3.74 5.52 -32.60
C THR A 73 -2.33 5.77 -32.06
N GLY A 74 -1.71 4.74 -31.50
CA GLY A 74 -0.32 4.72 -31.06
C GLY A 74 0.58 3.95 -32.02
N VAL A 75 1.84 4.38 -32.13
CA VAL A 75 2.91 3.72 -32.87
C VAL A 75 3.65 2.77 -31.91
N ILE A 76 3.69 1.49 -32.24
CA ILE A 76 4.25 0.42 -31.40
C ILE A 76 5.74 0.65 -31.14
N SER A 77 6.53 0.94 -32.18
CA SER A 77 7.98 1.14 -32.07
C SER A 77 8.36 2.32 -31.16
N GLU A 78 7.57 3.39 -31.16
CA GLU A 78 7.75 4.53 -30.27
C GLU A 78 7.36 4.20 -28.83
N ALA A 79 6.23 3.51 -28.62
CA ALA A 79 5.80 3.08 -27.30
C ALA A 79 6.81 2.13 -26.63
N CYS A 80 7.42 1.23 -27.41
CA CYS A 80 8.43 0.27 -26.94
C CYS A 80 9.68 0.95 -26.33
N LYS A 81 10.01 2.19 -26.73
CA LYS A 81 11.15 2.94 -26.16
C LYS A 81 10.94 3.31 -24.68
N PHE A 82 9.69 3.31 -24.22
CA PHE A 82 9.32 3.74 -22.86
C PHE A 82 9.03 2.58 -21.90
N ILE A 83 9.30 1.35 -22.32
CA ILE A 83 9.05 0.13 -21.54
C ILE A 83 10.27 -0.78 -21.55
N GLN A 84 10.41 -1.59 -20.49
CA GLN A 84 11.51 -2.56 -20.38
C GLN A 84 11.14 -3.93 -20.95
N ASP A 85 9.85 -4.29 -20.89
CA ASP A 85 9.34 -5.61 -21.30
C ASP A 85 8.45 -5.44 -22.54
N ALA A 86 9.12 -5.39 -23.70
CA ALA A 86 8.46 -5.25 -24.99
C ALA A 86 7.67 -6.52 -25.38
N ASP A 87 8.14 -7.69 -24.98
CA ASP A 87 7.48 -8.97 -25.33
C ASP A 87 6.09 -9.07 -24.70
N THR A 88 5.96 -8.73 -23.41
CA THR A 88 4.66 -8.68 -22.73
C THR A 88 3.76 -7.60 -23.34
N PHE A 89 4.31 -6.45 -23.68
CA PHE A 89 3.55 -5.37 -24.34
C PHE A 89 2.95 -5.82 -25.68
N MET A 90 3.74 -6.50 -26.52
CA MET A 90 3.26 -7.03 -27.80
C MET A 90 2.18 -8.09 -27.62
N LYS A 91 2.38 -9.05 -26.71
CA LYS A 91 1.37 -10.07 -26.37
C LYS A 91 0.06 -9.45 -25.88
N ASN A 92 0.14 -8.36 -25.13
CA ASN A 92 -1.03 -7.63 -24.66
C ASN A 92 -1.79 -6.97 -25.82
N ILE A 93 -1.08 -6.29 -26.73
CA ILE A 93 -1.70 -5.69 -27.92
C ILE A 93 -2.44 -6.75 -28.75
N ASP A 94 -1.82 -7.91 -28.93
CA ASP A 94 -2.39 -9.00 -29.74
C ASP A 94 -3.57 -9.71 -29.04
N SER A 95 -3.56 -9.81 -27.71
CA SER A 95 -4.62 -10.49 -26.95
C SER A 95 -5.87 -9.64 -26.72
N ILE A 96 -5.74 -8.31 -26.71
CA ILE A 96 -6.87 -7.41 -26.52
C ILE A 96 -7.65 -7.27 -27.83
N LYS A 97 -8.92 -7.71 -27.83
CA LYS A 97 -9.79 -7.67 -29.00
C LYS A 97 -9.86 -6.27 -29.62
N GLY A 98 -9.39 -6.15 -30.86
CA GLY A 98 -9.39 -4.91 -31.64
C GLY A 98 -8.41 -3.84 -31.16
N CYS A 99 -7.43 -4.21 -30.32
CA CYS A 99 -6.36 -3.31 -29.91
C CYS A 99 -5.28 -3.18 -30.97
N ARG A 100 -4.90 -4.27 -31.63
CA ARG A 100 -4.04 -4.20 -32.81
C ARG A 100 -4.81 -3.60 -33.99
N ILE A 101 -4.28 -2.52 -34.56
CA ILE A 101 -4.84 -1.86 -35.73
C ILE A 101 -4.16 -2.40 -36.98
N ASP A 102 -2.83 -2.41 -36.99
CA ASP A 102 -2.00 -2.96 -38.06
C ASP A 102 -0.64 -3.45 -37.51
N GLU A 103 0.34 -3.69 -38.40
CA GLU A 103 1.68 -4.15 -38.02
C GLU A 103 2.42 -3.16 -37.09
N ASN A 104 2.20 -1.87 -37.28
CA ASN A 104 2.94 -0.79 -36.60
C ASN A 104 2.11 -0.02 -35.57
N HIS A 105 0.78 -0.19 -35.56
CA HIS A 105 -0.13 0.62 -34.78
C HIS A 105 -1.06 -0.17 -33.85
N PHE A 106 -1.41 0.47 -32.73
CA PHE A 106 -2.35 -0.04 -31.74
C PHE A 106 -3.29 1.05 -31.22
N ASP A 107 -4.42 0.64 -30.64
CA ASP A 107 -5.44 1.52 -30.07
C ASP A 107 -5.08 1.89 -28.61
N LEU A 108 -4.79 3.18 -28.38
CA LEU A 108 -4.38 3.71 -27.08
C LEU A 108 -5.47 3.57 -26.02
N GLU A 109 -6.74 3.77 -26.39
CA GLU A 109 -7.85 3.74 -25.45
C GLU A 109 -8.16 2.30 -25.02
N LYS A 110 -8.18 1.35 -25.97
CA LYS A 110 -8.40 -0.05 -25.63
C LYS A 110 -7.29 -0.60 -24.75
N TYR A 111 -6.04 -0.28 -25.07
CA TYR A 111 -4.89 -0.71 -24.26
C TYR A 111 -4.94 -0.11 -22.86
N SER A 112 -5.11 1.21 -22.74
CA SER A 112 -5.18 1.88 -21.44
C SER A 112 -6.39 1.44 -20.61
N THR A 113 -7.54 1.19 -21.25
CA THR A 113 -8.72 0.64 -20.58
C THR A 113 -8.46 -0.75 -20.03
N PHE A 114 -7.85 -1.64 -20.81
CA PHE A 114 -7.47 -2.98 -20.36
C PHE A 114 -6.51 -2.90 -19.17
N TYR A 115 -5.47 -2.09 -19.28
CA TYR A 115 -4.50 -1.85 -18.22
C TYR A 115 -5.16 -1.37 -16.91
N CYS A 116 -5.98 -0.33 -16.99
CA CYS A 116 -6.66 0.24 -15.83
C CYS A 116 -7.61 -0.76 -15.19
N LYS A 117 -8.33 -1.55 -15.99
CA LYS A 117 -9.22 -2.61 -15.50
C LYS A 117 -8.43 -3.68 -14.75
N GLN A 118 -7.27 -4.09 -15.26
CA GLN A 118 -6.44 -5.09 -14.59
C GLN A 118 -5.87 -4.57 -13.26
N ASP A 119 -5.39 -3.32 -13.22
CA ASP A 119 -4.94 -2.69 -11.97
C ASP A 119 -6.06 -2.64 -10.90
N VAL A 120 -7.26 -2.19 -11.29
CA VAL A 120 -8.42 -2.15 -10.39
C VAL A 120 -8.83 -3.55 -9.94
N ARG A 121 -8.76 -4.54 -10.85
CA ARG A 121 -9.09 -5.95 -10.53
C ARG A 121 -8.12 -6.53 -9.50
N ILE A 122 -6.81 -6.39 -9.72
CA ILE A 122 -5.77 -6.86 -8.78
C ILE A 122 -5.96 -6.20 -7.42
N LEU A 123 -6.21 -4.88 -7.40
CA LEU A 123 -6.44 -4.15 -6.15
C LEU A 123 -7.68 -4.69 -5.42
N ARG A 124 -8.80 -4.83 -6.14
CA ARG A 124 -10.06 -5.33 -5.57
C ARG A 124 -9.89 -6.73 -4.99
N GLU A 125 -9.36 -7.67 -5.77
CA GLU A 125 -9.23 -9.07 -5.36
C GLU A 125 -8.26 -9.21 -4.18
N GLY A 126 -7.11 -8.53 -4.22
CA GLY A 126 -6.17 -8.51 -3.09
C GLY A 126 -6.76 -7.89 -1.82
N PHE A 127 -7.49 -6.79 -1.96
CA PHE A 127 -8.12 -6.12 -0.80
C PHE A 127 -9.26 -6.95 -0.20
N VAL A 128 -10.06 -7.62 -1.03
CA VAL A 128 -11.12 -8.55 -0.57
C VAL A 128 -10.50 -9.75 0.14
N LYS A 129 -9.41 -10.32 -0.39
CA LYS A 129 -8.68 -11.41 0.27
C LYS A 129 -8.17 -10.98 1.65
N PHE A 130 -7.50 -9.82 1.73
CA PHE A 130 -7.03 -9.24 2.99
C PHE A 130 -8.17 -9.00 3.99
N ARG A 131 -9.30 -8.46 3.54
CA ARG A 131 -10.50 -8.28 4.37
C ARG A 131 -10.99 -9.60 4.96
N ASN A 132 -11.11 -10.63 4.13
CA ASN A 132 -11.63 -11.92 4.57
C ASN A 132 -10.70 -12.58 5.57
N ASP A 133 -9.37 -12.45 5.37
CA ASP A 133 -8.38 -12.96 6.31
C ASP A 133 -8.47 -12.22 7.66
N LEU A 134 -8.62 -10.89 7.66
CA LEU A 134 -8.83 -10.12 8.91
C LEU A 134 -10.12 -10.49 9.63
N LEU A 135 -11.23 -10.63 8.91
CA LEU A 135 -12.51 -11.06 9.48
C LEU A 135 -12.39 -12.44 10.11
N LYS A 136 -11.74 -13.38 9.41
CA LYS A 136 -11.56 -14.76 9.89
C LYS A 136 -10.68 -14.86 11.14
N GLU A 137 -9.56 -14.15 11.16
CA GLU A 137 -8.56 -14.31 12.23
C GLU A 137 -8.82 -13.40 13.45
N PHE A 138 -9.47 -12.25 13.24
CA PHE A 138 -9.58 -11.19 14.25
C PHE A 138 -11.00 -10.66 14.46
N ASP A 139 -11.98 -11.05 13.66
CA ASP A 139 -13.34 -10.47 13.66
C ASP A 139 -13.33 -8.95 13.47
N LEU A 140 -12.39 -8.46 12.64
CA LEU A 140 -12.26 -7.03 12.32
C LEU A 140 -12.51 -6.82 10.82
N ASN A 141 -13.43 -5.90 10.51
CA ASN A 141 -13.67 -5.49 9.13
C ASN A 141 -12.75 -4.34 8.75
N VAL A 142 -11.86 -4.57 7.78
CA VAL A 142 -10.89 -3.56 7.29
C VAL A 142 -11.54 -2.23 6.90
N TYR A 143 -12.79 -2.24 6.43
CA TYR A 143 -13.49 -1.04 5.99
C TYR A 143 -13.83 -0.07 7.12
N ASP A 144 -13.78 -0.51 8.37
CA ASP A 144 -14.07 0.35 9.52
C ASP A 144 -12.86 1.19 9.94
N TYR A 145 -11.69 0.90 9.37
CA TYR A 145 -10.43 1.52 9.75
C TYR A 145 -9.84 2.36 8.62
N VAL A 146 -9.01 3.33 8.99
CA VAL A 146 -8.32 4.25 8.06
C VAL A 146 -6.91 3.78 7.72
N SER A 147 -6.35 2.84 8.46
CA SER A 147 -4.98 2.36 8.27
C SER A 147 -4.72 1.02 8.95
N ILE A 148 -3.62 0.37 8.57
CA ILE A 148 -3.16 -0.85 9.25
C ILE A 148 -2.83 -0.63 10.72
N CYS A 149 -2.32 0.56 11.07
CA CYS A 149 -2.03 0.91 12.46
C CYS A 149 -3.31 1.00 13.30
N SER A 150 -4.40 1.53 12.72
CA SER A 150 -5.70 1.59 13.39
C SER A 150 -6.28 0.18 13.62
N ILE A 151 -6.11 -0.72 12.66
CA ILE A 151 -6.52 -2.13 12.80
C ILE A 151 -5.70 -2.81 13.90
N ALA A 152 -4.37 -2.65 13.88
CA ALA A 152 -3.50 -3.20 14.91
C ALA A 152 -3.85 -2.65 16.29
N ASN A 153 -4.05 -1.34 16.44
CA ASN A 153 -4.44 -0.74 17.72
C ASN A 153 -5.75 -1.34 18.23
N LYS A 154 -6.74 -1.53 17.35
CA LYS A 154 -8.02 -2.14 17.73
C LYS A 154 -7.87 -3.59 18.16
N LEU A 155 -6.99 -4.35 17.50
CA LEU A 155 -6.66 -5.70 17.91
C LEU A 155 -6.02 -5.72 19.31
N PHE A 156 -5.08 -4.82 19.58
CA PHE A 156 -4.44 -4.68 20.89
C PHE A 156 -5.42 -4.20 21.97
N GLU A 157 -6.32 -3.25 21.67
CA GLU A 157 -7.40 -2.84 22.57
C GLU A 157 -8.19 -4.05 23.04
N ASN A 158 -8.69 -4.84 22.09
CA ASN A 158 -9.59 -5.96 22.36
C ASN A 158 -8.88 -7.12 23.08
N ARG A 159 -7.61 -7.40 22.75
CA ARG A 159 -6.90 -8.60 23.23
C ARG A 159 -5.90 -8.35 24.36
N VAL A 160 -5.46 -7.10 24.54
CA VAL A 160 -4.37 -6.76 25.47
C VAL A 160 -4.79 -5.62 26.40
N TYR A 161 -5.19 -4.47 25.88
CA TYR A 161 -5.34 -3.28 26.71
C TYR A 161 -6.54 -3.39 27.66
N PHE A 162 -7.73 -3.71 27.14
CA PHE A 162 -8.90 -3.87 28.01
C PHE A 162 -8.79 -5.08 28.95
N PRO A 163 -8.31 -6.27 28.50
CA PRO A 163 -8.15 -7.41 29.39
C PRO A 163 -7.09 -7.21 30.49
N ASN A 164 -6.05 -6.41 30.26
CA ASN A 164 -5.00 -6.15 31.25
C ASN A 164 -5.56 -5.43 32.49
N GLY A 165 -6.46 -4.45 32.31
CA GLY A 165 -7.12 -3.73 33.41
C GLY A 165 -6.23 -2.79 34.23
N ASN A 166 -4.92 -2.75 33.98
CA ASN A 166 -3.94 -1.91 34.69
C ASN A 166 -3.19 -0.95 33.74
N LEU A 167 -3.75 -0.68 32.56
CA LEU A 167 -3.23 0.30 31.61
C LEU A 167 -4.06 1.58 31.67
N TYR A 168 -3.38 2.72 31.60
CA TYR A 168 -4.00 4.04 31.73
C TYR A 168 -3.52 4.97 30.61
N ASP A 169 -4.42 5.86 30.17
CA ASP A 169 -4.08 6.89 29.20
C ASP A 169 -3.12 7.93 29.81
N LEU A 170 -2.03 8.20 29.10
CA LEU A 170 -1.06 9.22 29.48
C LEU A 170 -1.41 10.56 28.85
N SER A 171 -1.45 11.62 29.67
CA SER A 171 -1.71 12.98 29.21
C SER A 171 -0.62 13.96 29.68
N ASN A 172 -0.53 15.12 29.00
CA ASN A 172 0.28 16.27 29.41
C ASN A 172 1.76 15.94 29.72
N LYS A 173 2.26 16.40 30.87
CA LYS A 173 3.68 16.32 31.26
C LYS A 173 4.20 14.87 31.35
N PRO A 174 3.51 13.91 32.01
CA PRO A 174 3.88 12.49 31.96
C PRO A 174 4.08 11.95 30.54
N ARG A 175 3.12 12.23 29.64
CA ARG A 175 3.17 11.77 28.25
C ARG A 175 4.38 12.36 27.52
N GLU A 176 4.60 13.67 27.68
CA GLU A 176 5.73 14.35 27.06
C GLU A 176 7.06 13.79 27.57
N PHE A 177 7.21 13.61 28.88
CA PHE A 177 8.41 13.05 29.48
C PHE A 177 8.71 11.64 28.97
N ILE A 178 7.74 10.71 29.02
CA ILE A 178 7.92 9.35 28.50
C ILE A 178 8.26 9.36 27.01
N SER A 179 7.62 10.24 26.23
CA SER A 179 7.86 10.30 24.77
C SER A 179 9.32 10.59 24.41
N ARG A 180 10.04 11.33 25.26
CA ARG A 180 11.47 11.62 25.07
C ARG A 180 12.36 10.38 25.29
N CYS A 181 11.86 9.37 26.01
CA CYS A 181 12.55 8.11 26.25
C CYS A 181 12.30 7.08 25.13
N ILE A 182 11.35 7.32 24.23
CA ILE A 182 11.04 6.41 23.12
C ILE A 182 12.10 6.56 22.03
N GLN A 183 12.90 5.52 21.85
CA GLN A 183 13.90 5.43 20.78
C GLN A 183 13.53 4.35 19.77
N GLY A 184 13.89 4.58 18.50
CA GLY A 184 13.65 3.63 17.43
C GLY A 184 14.69 2.51 17.36
N GLY A 185 14.65 1.73 16.28
CA GLY A 185 15.64 0.69 16.02
C GLY A 185 17.06 1.25 15.87
N ARG A 186 18.05 0.54 16.42
CA ARG A 186 19.46 0.90 16.30
C ARG A 186 19.96 0.61 14.89
N CYS A 187 20.50 1.62 14.22
CA CYS A 187 21.22 1.47 12.96
C CYS A 187 22.65 1.98 13.16
N MET A 188 23.64 1.12 13.01
CA MET A 188 25.05 1.44 13.25
C MET A 188 25.96 0.74 12.24
N LEU A 189 27.10 1.36 11.97
CA LEU A 189 28.22 0.74 11.28
C LEU A 189 29.32 0.40 12.29
N SER A 190 30.16 -0.60 11.99
CA SER A 190 31.37 -0.83 12.80
C SER A 190 32.20 0.45 12.82
N ASP A 191 32.57 0.88 14.03
CA ASP A 191 33.39 2.07 14.29
C ASP A 191 32.81 3.37 13.72
N ASN A 192 31.51 3.40 13.39
CA ASN A 192 30.84 4.48 12.67
C ASN A 192 31.51 4.84 11.33
N MET A 193 32.22 3.89 10.71
CA MET A 193 32.90 4.09 9.43
C MET A 193 32.27 3.23 8.33
N LYS A 194 32.31 3.75 7.10
CA LYS A 194 31.85 3.02 5.91
C LYS A 194 32.71 1.77 5.69
N GLN A 195 32.06 0.61 5.73
CA GLN A 195 32.72 -0.67 5.48
C GLN A 195 32.72 -1.00 3.98
N LYS A 196 33.85 -1.49 3.47
CA LYS A 196 33.97 -2.08 2.13
C LYS A 196 34.65 -3.45 2.29
N SER A 197 34.08 -4.48 1.69
CA SER A 197 34.68 -5.81 1.65
C SER A 197 34.67 -6.33 0.23
N GLU A 198 35.85 -6.55 -0.34
CA GLU A 198 36.01 -7.19 -1.66
C GLU A 198 36.36 -8.68 -1.55
N LYS A 199 36.83 -9.13 -0.38
CA LYS A 199 37.40 -10.48 -0.19
C LYS A 199 36.92 -11.23 1.06
N LYS A 200 36.15 -10.60 1.96
CA LYS A 200 35.64 -11.29 3.16
C LYS A 200 34.25 -11.85 2.90
N LEU A 201 34.03 -13.10 3.34
CA LEU A 201 32.70 -13.68 3.45
C LEU A 201 31.92 -12.90 4.52
N ILE A 202 30.72 -12.44 4.15
CA ILE A 202 29.80 -11.73 5.04
C ILE A 202 28.72 -12.71 5.45
N ALA A 203 28.51 -12.89 6.75
CA ALA A 203 27.34 -13.55 7.30
C ALA A 203 26.36 -12.48 7.78
N ASP A 204 25.12 -12.55 7.31
CA ASP A 204 24.04 -11.66 7.73
C ASP A 204 23.12 -12.42 8.69
N PHE A 205 22.98 -11.91 9.92
CA PHE A 205 22.14 -12.51 10.95
C PHE A 205 20.96 -11.58 11.20
N ASP A 206 19.76 -12.05 10.87
CA ASP A 206 18.52 -11.32 11.12
C ASP A 206 17.68 -12.02 12.20
N ALA A 207 17.09 -11.21 13.09
CA ALA A 207 16.26 -11.71 14.17
C ALA A 207 14.82 -11.90 13.68
N VAL A 208 14.28 -13.12 13.81
CA VAL A 208 12.91 -13.43 13.40
C VAL A 208 11.92 -12.69 14.30
N SER A 209 11.18 -11.74 13.72
CA SER A 209 10.11 -10.98 14.40
C SER A 209 10.56 -10.35 15.72
N LEU A 210 11.64 -9.57 15.68
CA LEU A 210 12.27 -8.98 16.87
C LEU A 210 11.29 -8.29 17.83
N TYR A 211 10.44 -7.38 17.34
CA TYR A 211 9.48 -6.65 18.19
C TYR A 211 8.41 -7.58 18.81
N PRO A 212 7.68 -8.42 18.05
CA PRO A 212 6.79 -9.41 18.65
C PRO A 212 7.48 -10.32 19.67
N SER A 213 8.70 -10.77 19.38
CA SER A 213 9.47 -11.59 20.31
C SER A 213 9.85 -10.83 21.58
N ALA A 214 10.16 -9.53 21.48
CA ALA A 214 10.45 -8.69 22.64
C ALA A 214 9.18 -8.48 23.49
N ILE A 215 8.05 -8.16 22.87
CA ILE A 215 6.75 -8.00 23.55
C ILE A 215 6.36 -9.29 24.30
N ALA A 216 6.63 -10.45 23.71
CA ALA A 216 6.29 -11.74 24.32
C ALA A 216 7.21 -12.17 25.47
N ARG A 217 8.46 -11.67 25.52
CA ARG A 217 9.49 -12.14 26.46
C ARG A 217 9.85 -11.12 27.53
N LEU A 218 9.81 -9.85 27.19
CA LEU A 218 10.21 -8.77 28.09
C LEU A 218 9.03 -8.31 28.94
N TYR A 219 9.34 -7.85 30.14
CA TYR A 219 8.35 -7.19 30.97
C TYR A 219 7.94 -5.86 30.35
N THR A 220 6.63 -5.66 30.21
CA THR A 220 6.05 -4.40 29.70
C THR A 220 5.52 -3.61 30.88
N LEU A 221 5.88 -2.32 30.97
CA LEU A 221 5.49 -1.46 32.09
C LEU A 221 3.97 -1.21 32.08
N GLU A 222 3.35 -1.30 33.26
CA GLU A 222 1.92 -1.04 33.51
C GLU A 222 1.72 -0.31 34.84
N GLY A 223 0.52 0.19 35.10
CA GLY A 223 0.18 0.90 36.33
C GLY A 223 0.47 2.40 36.33
N PHE A 224 0.33 3.01 37.51
CA PHE A 224 0.59 4.43 37.72
C PHE A 224 2.08 4.73 37.87
N GLN A 225 2.51 5.85 37.29
CA GLN A 225 3.81 6.43 37.63
C GLN A 225 3.79 6.89 39.09
N LYS A 226 4.75 6.40 39.88
CA LYS A 226 4.99 6.93 41.22
C LYS A 226 5.88 8.15 41.10
N TYR A 227 5.43 9.26 41.68
CA TYR A 227 6.19 10.51 41.82
C TYR A 227 7.13 10.43 43.02
#